data_AF-A0A428NIT1-F1
#
_entry.id   AF-A0A428NIT1-F1
#
_cell.length_a   1.000
_cell.length_b   1.000
_cell.length_c   1.000
_cell.angle_alpha   90.00
_cell.angle_beta   90.00
_cell.angle_gamma   90.00
#
_symmetry.space_group_name_H-M   'P 1'
#
loop_
_entity.id
_entity.type
_entity.pdbx_description
1 polymer ?
#
loop_
_entity_poly.entity_id
_entity_poly.type
_entity_poly.pdbx_seq_one_letter_code
_entity_poly.pdbx_strand_id
1 'polypeptide(L)'
;MTSTVVNSTLIQTSDVCSYKGLNVTSAGVKMTPEQCRSRRGGYLMRNDLPVASSSVRTTLSNLNPGWVNITKNDTGTPFQYAEEMDLKIKDNSITMLQGLITQGQQHTMSHIGLAETSTLLQSLKDEGLIGARSWSLDSGSQSFAAPRNGSLVLGGYDASKLDGGWIAFPIPESNLVRKRSCPLQVSITEMSFTVHVGRDGAKTKTPVKRDNPLVACIEPYDNHFRFPGAYLDEIKELLGNEEYPTAPSEYTGLYSMEPGLVYDASTNRSVSISLTIASGSSELSVEVPSHELVRPLRGLKTDGSPAVNSSFTEVQVFAEEGVLEGPVLGKVFLSQVYNRRLN
;
A
#
# COMPACT_ATOMS: atom_id res chain seq x y z
N MET A 1 2.13 3.00 -8.06
CA MET A 1 2.56 1.58 -8.00
C MET A 1 1.39 0.70 -8.34
N THR A 2 1.65 -0.38 -9.06
CA THR A 2 0.75 -1.48 -9.43
C THR A 2 0.57 -2.44 -8.26
N SER A 3 -0.53 -3.19 -8.24
CA SER A 3 -0.90 -4.10 -7.16
C SER A 3 0.17 -5.09 -6.76
N THR A 4 0.26 -5.33 -5.45
CA THR A 4 1.30 -6.16 -4.83
C THR A 4 0.76 -7.47 -4.29
N VAL A 5 -0.42 -7.89 -4.76
CA VAL A 5 -0.97 -9.18 -4.32
C VAL A 5 -0.12 -10.31 -4.91
N VAL A 6 0.62 -10.96 -4.02
CA VAL A 6 1.60 -12.01 -4.33
C VAL A 6 1.28 -13.28 -3.56
N ASN A 7 1.51 -14.44 -4.17
CA ASN A 7 1.27 -15.76 -3.57
C ASN A 7 2.52 -16.34 -2.89
N SER A 8 3.71 -15.82 -3.21
CA SER A 8 4.95 -16.17 -2.52
C SER A 8 5.52 -14.99 -1.76
N THR A 9 6.29 -15.27 -0.72
CA THR A 9 7.11 -14.26 -0.04
C THR A 9 8.25 -13.83 -0.96
N LEU A 10 8.42 -12.52 -1.12
CA LEU A 10 9.42 -11.91 -1.99
C LEU A 10 10.31 -10.96 -1.20
N ILE A 11 11.61 -11.23 -1.14
CA ILE A 11 12.55 -10.44 -0.34
C ILE A 11 13.45 -9.58 -1.23
N GLN A 12 13.64 -8.32 -0.83
CA GLN A 12 14.57 -7.41 -1.50
C GLN A 12 16.04 -7.73 -1.15
N THR A 13 16.88 -7.59 -2.16
CA THR A 13 18.34 -7.75 -2.05
C THR A 13 19.04 -6.41 -2.14
N SER A 14 20.33 -6.34 -1.81
CA SER A 14 21.15 -5.12 -1.89
C SER A 14 21.18 -4.47 -3.28
N ASP A 15 20.91 -5.23 -4.35
CA ASP A 15 20.96 -4.76 -5.74
C ASP A 15 19.95 -3.66 -6.05
N VAL A 16 18.81 -3.67 -5.36
CA VAL A 16 17.76 -2.64 -5.49
C VAL A 16 18.27 -1.25 -5.06
N CYS A 17 19.37 -1.21 -4.30
CA CYS A 17 20.07 -0.01 -3.84
C CYS A 17 21.41 0.24 -4.52
N SER A 18 21.67 -0.42 -5.66
CA SER A 18 22.81 -0.10 -6.52
C SER A 18 22.70 1.31 -7.13
N TYR A 19 23.80 1.84 -7.68
CA TYR A 19 23.85 3.21 -8.25
C TYR A 19 22.73 3.51 -9.27
N LYS A 20 22.29 2.51 -10.03
CA LYS A 20 21.12 2.63 -10.93
C LYS A 20 19.81 2.87 -10.16
N GLY A 21 19.67 2.26 -8.97
CA GLY A 21 18.52 2.42 -8.07
C GLY A 21 18.49 3.71 -7.26
N LEU A 22 19.64 4.35 -7.05
CA LEU A 22 19.74 5.64 -6.34
C LEU A 22 19.43 6.84 -7.25
N ASN A 23 19.57 6.67 -8.57
CA ASN A 23 19.24 7.68 -9.57
C ASN A 23 17.75 7.68 -9.96
N VAL A 24 16.93 6.81 -9.37
CA VAL A 24 15.48 6.86 -9.57
C VAL A 24 14.93 8.03 -8.74
N THR A 25 14.65 9.12 -9.44
CA THR A 25 14.15 10.34 -8.83
C THR A 25 12.64 10.24 -8.65
N SER A 26 12.14 10.49 -7.44
CA SER A 26 10.77 11.00 -7.28
C SER A 26 10.83 12.50 -7.46
N ALA A 27 10.19 13.02 -8.50
CA ALA A 27 10.17 14.45 -8.85
C ALA A 27 11.54 15.17 -8.79
N GLY A 28 12.60 14.55 -9.30
CA GLY A 28 13.95 15.14 -9.36
C GLY A 28 14.83 14.96 -8.11
N VAL A 29 14.35 14.33 -7.03
CA VAL A 29 15.15 14.13 -5.80
C VAL A 29 15.88 12.79 -5.82
N LYS A 30 17.21 12.81 -5.65
CA LYS A 30 18.05 11.60 -5.56
C LYS A 30 18.02 10.99 -4.15
N MET A 31 18.07 9.67 -4.09
CA MET A 31 18.05 8.89 -2.84
C MET A 31 19.47 8.48 -2.43
N THR A 32 19.80 8.52 -1.13
CA THR A 32 21.06 7.97 -0.59
C THR A 32 20.96 6.44 -0.38
N PRO A 33 22.09 5.72 -0.31
CA PRO A 33 22.09 4.30 0.05
C PRO A 33 21.38 3.99 1.38
N GLU A 34 21.52 4.87 2.36
CA GLU A 34 20.93 4.74 3.69
C GLU A 34 19.42 4.94 3.64
N GLN A 35 18.94 5.98 2.94
CA GLN A 35 17.51 6.17 2.65
C GLN A 35 16.92 4.96 1.92
N CYS A 36 17.67 4.45 0.93
CA CYS A 36 17.30 3.29 0.15
C CYS A 36 17.13 2.03 0.99
N ARG A 37 18.03 1.79 1.95
CA ARG A 37 17.96 0.68 2.90
C ARG A 37 16.82 0.84 3.89
N SER A 38 16.71 2.00 4.54
CA SER A 38 15.69 2.25 5.56
C SER A 38 14.28 2.17 5.01
N ARG A 39 14.04 2.74 3.82
CA ARG A 39 12.78 2.63 3.07
C ARG A 39 12.27 1.18 3.00
N ARG A 40 13.19 0.27 2.74
CA ARG A 40 12.92 -1.13 2.36
C ARG A 40 12.78 -2.08 3.55
N GLY A 41 13.00 -1.58 4.76
CA GLY A 41 13.03 -2.41 5.97
C GLY A 41 14.27 -3.32 6.02
N GLY A 42 15.35 -2.95 5.33
CA GLY A 42 16.53 -3.80 5.13
C GLY A 42 16.49 -4.62 3.84
N TYR A 43 17.52 -5.44 3.63
CA TYR A 43 17.65 -6.33 2.49
C TYR A 43 18.69 -7.43 2.77
N LEU A 44 18.64 -8.50 1.99
CA LEU A 44 19.70 -9.51 1.96
C LEU A 44 20.87 -9.06 1.07
N MET A 45 22.10 -9.41 1.42
CA MET A 45 23.26 -9.11 0.57
C MET A 45 23.29 -10.09 -0.62
N ARG A 46 23.37 -9.56 -1.85
CA ARG A 46 23.29 -10.38 -3.07
C ARG A 46 24.39 -11.45 -3.16
N ASN A 47 25.60 -11.14 -2.68
CA ASN A 47 26.76 -12.03 -2.86
C ASN A 47 26.61 -13.39 -2.15
N ASP A 48 25.62 -13.54 -1.27
CA ASP A 48 25.40 -14.75 -0.48
C ASP A 48 24.31 -15.66 -1.06
N LEU A 49 23.74 -15.34 -2.24
CA LEU A 49 22.49 -15.95 -2.73
C LEU A 49 22.66 -16.62 -4.12
N PRO A 50 22.17 -17.86 -4.31
CA PRO A 50 22.33 -18.58 -5.56
C PRO A 50 21.34 -18.15 -6.65
N VAL A 51 21.71 -18.41 -7.89
CA VAL A 51 20.83 -18.19 -9.06
C VAL A 51 19.71 -19.22 -9.04
N ALA A 52 18.47 -18.78 -9.26
CA ALA A 52 17.32 -19.67 -9.32
C ALA A 52 17.37 -20.56 -10.56
N SER A 53 17.03 -21.84 -10.39
CA SER A 53 16.86 -22.78 -11.50
C SER A 53 15.69 -22.37 -12.41
N SER A 54 15.68 -22.85 -13.65
CA SER A 54 14.59 -22.53 -14.60
C SER A 54 13.21 -22.97 -14.10
N SER A 55 13.11 -24.10 -13.40
CA SER A 55 11.84 -24.56 -12.82
C SER A 55 11.36 -23.64 -11.70
N VAL A 56 12.26 -23.24 -10.80
CA VAL A 56 11.95 -22.31 -9.70
C VAL A 56 11.47 -20.95 -10.24
N ARG A 57 12.12 -20.42 -11.27
CA ARG A 57 11.70 -19.16 -11.92
C ARG A 57 10.30 -19.25 -12.50
N THR A 58 9.97 -20.35 -13.17
CA THR A 58 8.63 -20.60 -13.71
C THR A 58 7.60 -20.69 -12.60
N THR A 59 7.89 -21.42 -11.52
CA THR A 59 7.00 -21.52 -10.35
C THR A 59 6.71 -20.15 -9.75
N LEU A 60 7.73 -19.35 -9.45
CA LEU A 60 7.56 -18.00 -8.89
C LEU A 60 6.82 -17.06 -9.84
N SER A 61 7.06 -17.16 -11.16
CA SER A 61 6.35 -16.36 -12.16
C SER A 61 4.87 -16.71 -12.23
N ASN A 62 4.54 -18.00 -12.19
CA ASN A 62 3.15 -18.49 -12.21
C ASN A 62 2.39 -18.11 -10.93
N LEU A 63 3.08 -18.13 -9.78
CA LEU A 63 2.51 -17.70 -8.51
C LEU A 63 2.28 -16.18 -8.47
N ASN A 64 3.07 -15.39 -9.18
CA ASN A 64 3.05 -13.93 -9.06
C ASN A 64 2.94 -13.23 -10.42
N PRO A 65 1.88 -13.49 -11.21
CA PRO A 65 1.72 -12.93 -12.55
C PRO A 65 1.63 -11.41 -12.54
N GLY A 66 1.03 -10.82 -11.48
CA GLY A 66 1.01 -9.38 -11.27
C GLY A 66 2.44 -8.82 -11.20
N TRP A 67 3.31 -9.41 -10.38
CA TRP A 67 4.70 -9.00 -10.26
C TRP A 67 5.47 -9.07 -11.59
N VAL A 68 5.32 -10.18 -12.32
CA VAL A 68 5.93 -10.37 -13.65
C VAL A 68 5.58 -9.21 -14.59
N ASN A 69 4.30 -8.84 -14.64
CA ASN A 69 3.82 -7.75 -15.50
C ASN A 69 4.45 -6.40 -15.13
N ILE A 70 4.66 -6.15 -13.84
CA ILE A 70 5.20 -4.89 -13.34
C ILE A 70 6.68 -4.75 -13.67
N THR A 71 7.45 -5.81 -13.45
CA THR A 71 8.90 -5.79 -13.68
C THR A 71 9.28 -5.94 -15.15
N LYS A 72 8.32 -6.16 -16.06
CA LYS A 72 8.60 -6.45 -17.47
C LYS A 72 9.42 -5.36 -18.17
N ASN A 73 9.24 -4.10 -17.77
CA ASN A 73 9.99 -2.97 -18.30
C ASN A 73 11.41 -2.86 -17.71
N ASP A 74 11.63 -3.45 -16.53
CA ASP A 74 12.92 -3.43 -15.84
C ASP A 74 13.79 -4.65 -16.23
N THR A 75 13.18 -5.82 -16.37
CA THR A 75 13.84 -7.10 -16.69
C THR A 75 12.95 -8.02 -17.53
N GLY A 76 13.56 -8.72 -18.49
CA GLY A 76 12.91 -9.81 -19.24
C GLY A 76 12.78 -11.12 -18.45
N THR A 77 13.42 -11.23 -17.28
CA THR A 77 13.37 -12.41 -16.41
C THR A 77 13.13 -11.97 -14.96
N PRO A 78 11.86 -11.91 -14.50
CA PRO A 78 11.57 -11.74 -13.09
C PRO A 78 12.08 -12.94 -12.28
N PHE A 79 12.45 -12.72 -11.00
CA PHE A 79 12.90 -13.76 -10.06
C PHE A 79 14.19 -14.51 -10.45
N GLN A 80 15.23 -13.80 -10.88
CA GLN A 80 16.52 -14.41 -11.25
C GLN A 80 17.17 -15.22 -10.11
N TYR A 81 16.82 -14.90 -8.87
CA TYR A 81 17.36 -15.51 -7.67
C TYR A 81 16.21 -15.91 -6.75
N ALA A 82 16.41 -16.98 -6.01
CA ALA A 82 15.48 -17.53 -5.04
C ALA A 82 16.26 -18.45 -4.10
N GLU A 83 15.78 -18.60 -2.87
CA GLU A 83 16.42 -19.46 -1.88
C GLU A 83 15.36 -20.04 -0.94
N GLU A 84 15.59 -21.27 -0.48
CA GLU A 84 14.85 -21.85 0.64
C GLU A 84 15.34 -21.20 1.93
N MET A 85 14.47 -20.46 2.60
CA MET A 85 14.84 -19.70 3.78
C MET A 85 13.82 -19.87 4.89
N ASP A 86 14.33 -19.93 6.11
CA ASP A 86 13.53 -20.00 7.33
C ASP A 86 12.83 -18.68 7.59
N LEU A 87 11.50 -18.69 7.53
CA LEU A 87 10.66 -17.62 8.04
C LEU A 87 10.37 -17.88 9.52
N LYS A 88 10.95 -17.06 10.39
CA LYS A 88 10.67 -17.10 11.84
C LYS A 88 9.39 -16.35 12.17
N ILE A 89 8.45 -17.03 12.81
CA ILE A 89 7.19 -16.46 13.31
C ILE A 89 7.10 -16.77 14.80
N LYS A 90 7.44 -15.77 15.63
CA LYS A 90 7.64 -15.94 17.08
C LYS A 90 8.65 -17.07 17.34
N ASP A 91 8.23 -18.12 18.04
CA ASP A 91 9.06 -19.26 18.41
C ASP A 91 9.06 -20.38 17.36
N ASN A 92 8.30 -20.22 16.27
CA ASN A 92 8.23 -21.19 15.17
C ASN A 92 9.12 -20.76 14.00
N SER A 93 9.62 -21.73 13.24
CA SER A 93 10.35 -21.52 12.00
C SER A 93 9.73 -22.39 10.92
N ILE A 94 9.60 -21.85 9.71
CA ILE A 94 9.11 -22.59 8.55
C ILE A 94 10.07 -22.32 7.40
N THR A 95 10.68 -23.37 6.87
CA THR A 95 11.48 -23.28 5.65
C THR A 95 10.54 -23.20 4.46
N MET A 96 10.74 -22.17 3.63
CA MET A 96 9.96 -22.04 2.41
C MET A 96 10.77 -21.32 1.32
N LEU A 97 10.40 -21.60 0.06
CA LEU A 97 10.98 -20.94 -1.09
C LEU A 97 10.60 -19.46 -1.10
N GLN A 98 11.61 -18.59 -1.16
CA GLN A 98 11.41 -17.15 -1.24
C GLN A 98 12.02 -16.62 -2.53
N GLY A 99 11.23 -15.81 -3.26
CA GLY A 99 11.72 -15.13 -4.45
C GLY A 99 12.54 -13.91 -4.07
N LEU A 100 13.64 -13.65 -4.78
CA LEU A 100 14.51 -12.53 -4.49
C LEU A 100 14.33 -11.41 -5.51
N ILE A 101 14.08 -10.21 -4.99
CA ILE A 101 13.89 -8.98 -5.75
C ILE A 101 15.26 -8.29 -5.84
N THR A 102 15.84 -8.29 -7.05
CA THR A 102 17.09 -7.59 -7.38
C THR A 102 16.86 -6.32 -8.20
N GLN A 103 15.63 -6.11 -8.67
CA GLN A 103 15.22 -4.98 -9.52
C GLN A 103 13.82 -4.50 -9.12
N GLY A 104 13.34 -3.38 -9.67
CA GLY A 104 12.06 -2.80 -9.26
C GLY A 104 12.25 -1.67 -8.25
N GLN A 105 12.96 -0.63 -8.69
CA GLN A 105 13.39 0.52 -7.91
C GLN A 105 12.23 1.35 -7.36
N GLN A 106 11.06 1.22 -7.99
CA GLN A 106 9.81 1.86 -7.58
C GLN A 106 9.09 1.12 -6.44
N HIS A 107 9.53 -0.08 -6.06
CA HIS A 107 8.90 -0.84 -4.97
C HIS A 107 9.49 -0.46 -3.61
N THR A 108 8.60 -0.36 -2.62
CA THR A 108 8.94 0.21 -1.31
C THR A 108 9.41 -0.82 -0.30
N MET A 109 9.09 -2.10 -0.47
CA MET A 109 9.41 -3.13 0.51
C MET A 109 9.41 -4.54 -0.08
N SER A 110 9.92 -5.48 0.73
CA SER A 110 9.67 -6.92 0.57
C SER A 110 8.19 -7.24 0.77
N HIS A 111 7.74 -8.39 0.28
CA HIS A 111 6.33 -8.79 0.28
C HIS A 111 6.14 -10.12 1.02
N ILE A 112 5.06 -10.21 1.79
CA ILE A 112 4.58 -11.47 2.37
C ILE A 112 3.44 -11.97 1.49
N GLY A 113 3.55 -13.21 1.01
CA GLY A 113 2.56 -13.78 0.10
C GLY A 113 1.27 -14.19 0.83
N LEU A 114 0.20 -13.40 0.72
CA LEU A 114 -1.10 -13.64 1.39
C LEU A 114 -2.29 -13.74 0.41
N ALA A 115 -1.98 -13.81 -0.89
CA ALA A 115 -2.92 -13.99 -1.98
C ALA A 115 -3.55 -15.40 -2.03
N GLU A 116 -4.47 -15.63 -2.95
CA GLU A 116 -5.40 -16.76 -3.03
C GLU A 116 -4.72 -18.13 -2.85
N THR A 117 -3.58 -18.33 -3.50
CA THR A 117 -2.75 -19.54 -3.46
C THR A 117 -1.46 -19.31 -2.64
N SER A 118 -1.58 -18.56 -1.54
CA SER A 118 -0.49 -18.25 -0.60
C SER A 118 0.29 -19.51 -0.17
N THR A 119 1.55 -19.55 -0.56
CA THR A 119 2.52 -20.56 -0.13
C THR A 119 2.78 -20.49 1.37
N LEU A 120 2.79 -19.29 1.96
CA LEU A 120 2.96 -19.12 3.41
C LEU A 120 1.82 -19.74 4.21
N LEU A 121 0.57 -19.42 3.86
CA LEU A 121 -0.59 -19.96 4.56
C LEU A 121 -0.72 -21.47 4.33
N GLN A 122 -0.32 -21.95 3.15
CA GLN A 122 -0.24 -23.38 2.88
C GLN A 122 0.77 -24.07 3.80
N SER A 123 2.03 -23.62 3.83
CA SER A 123 3.08 -24.21 4.68
C SER A 123 2.71 -24.15 6.17
N LEU A 124 2.19 -23.02 6.65
CA LEU A 124 1.69 -22.89 8.03
C LEU A 124 0.58 -23.90 8.36
N LYS A 125 -0.30 -24.17 7.40
CA LYS A 125 -1.41 -25.11 7.57
C LYS A 125 -0.93 -26.55 7.58
N ASP A 126 0.01 -26.88 6.69
CA ASP A 126 0.60 -28.22 6.57
C ASP A 126 1.41 -28.60 7.82
N GLU A 127 2.11 -27.63 8.42
CA GLU A 127 2.81 -27.77 9.71
C GLU A 127 1.86 -27.73 10.93
N GLY A 128 0.55 -27.60 10.73
CA GLY A 128 -0.45 -27.58 11.80
C GLY A 128 -0.43 -26.33 12.69
N LEU A 129 0.29 -25.27 12.30
CA LEU A 129 0.43 -24.03 13.07
C LEU A 129 -0.79 -23.10 12.97
N ILE A 130 -1.61 -23.26 11.93
CA ILE A 130 -2.85 -22.49 11.75
C ILE A 130 -4.06 -23.40 11.46
N GLY A 131 -5.23 -22.96 11.92
CA GLY A 131 -6.50 -23.70 11.74
C GLY A 131 -7.03 -23.67 10.31
N ALA A 132 -6.74 -22.63 9.53
CA ALA A 132 -7.24 -22.44 8.17
C ALA A 132 -6.26 -21.60 7.33
N ARG A 133 -6.30 -21.70 5.99
CA ARG A 133 -5.48 -20.85 5.10
C ARG A 133 -6.06 -19.43 4.95
N SER A 134 -6.41 -18.81 6.06
CA SER A 134 -7.05 -17.50 6.13
C SER A 134 -6.17 -16.49 6.84
N TRP A 135 -6.48 -15.21 6.68
CA TRP A 135 -5.84 -14.15 7.45
C TRP A 135 -6.84 -13.02 7.75
N SER A 136 -6.51 -12.24 8.76
CA SER A 136 -7.19 -10.96 9.03
C SER A 136 -6.18 -9.89 9.44
N LEU A 137 -6.49 -8.66 9.07
CA LEU A 137 -5.62 -7.51 9.20
C LEU A 137 -6.38 -6.35 9.84
N ASP A 138 -5.91 -5.96 11.01
CA ASP A 138 -6.08 -4.62 11.54
C ASP A 138 -4.81 -3.85 11.15
N SER A 139 -4.94 -2.86 10.26
CA SER A 139 -3.75 -2.13 9.77
C SER A 139 -3.16 -1.18 10.81
N GLY A 140 -3.84 -0.97 11.94
CA GLY A 140 -3.48 0.08 12.88
C GLY A 140 -3.75 1.47 12.31
N SER A 141 -3.23 2.49 12.99
CA SER A 141 -3.27 3.88 12.56
C SER A 141 -1.86 4.45 12.50
N GLN A 142 -1.55 5.11 11.38
CA GLN A 142 -0.34 5.90 11.22
C GLN A 142 -0.56 7.39 11.54
N SER A 143 -1.74 7.75 12.08
CA SER A 143 -2.06 9.10 12.52
C SER A 143 -0.93 9.69 13.35
N PHE A 144 -0.63 10.97 13.12
CA PHE A 144 0.30 11.70 13.98
C PHE A 144 -0.32 12.02 15.34
N ALA A 145 -1.63 12.24 15.40
CA ALA A 145 -2.33 12.63 16.62
C ALA A 145 -2.82 11.42 17.44
N ALA A 146 -3.20 10.33 16.78
CA ALA A 146 -3.78 9.15 17.42
C ALA A 146 -3.21 7.83 16.85
N PRO A 147 -1.88 7.58 16.94
CA PRO A 147 -1.29 6.37 16.40
C PRO A 147 -1.82 5.12 17.12
N ARG A 148 -1.98 4.03 16.38
CA ARG A 148 -2.52 2.77 16.90
C ARG A 148 -1.78 1.59 16.30
N ASN A 149 -1.38 0.64 17.12
CA ASN A 149 -0.80 -0.61 16.63
C ASN A 149 -1.85 -1.44 15.89
N GLY A 150 -1.44 -2.04 14.78
CA GLY A 150 -2.23 -3.04 14.05
C GLY A 150 -1.91 -4.47 14.49
N SER A 151 -2.54 -5.43 13.83
CA SER A 151 -2.29 -6.85 13.99
C SER A 151 -2.61 -7.63 12.72
N LEU A 152 -1.73 -8.57 12.37
CA LEU A 152 -1.98 -9.59 11.35
C LEU A 152 -2.21 -10.93 12.07
N VAL A 153 -3.39 -11.52 11.88
CA VAL A 153 -3.72 -12.84 12.41
C VAL A 153 -3.74 -13.81 11.24
N LEU A 154 -2.96 -14.89 11.35
CA LEU A 154 -2.93 -15.98 10.37
C LEU A 154 -3.74 -17.15 10.94
N GLY A 155 -4.61 -17.74 10.14
CA GLY A 155 -5.43 -18.87 10.57
C GLY A 155 -6.82 -18.54 11.09
N GLY A 156 -7.18 -17.27 11.19
CA GLY A 156 -8.45 -16.85 11.77
C GLY A 156 -8.55 -15.34 11.91
N TYR A 157 -9.17 -14.90 13.00
CA TYR A 157 -9.35 -13.50 13.34
C TYR A 157 -9.41 -13.30 14.85
N ASP A 158 -9.16 -12.06 15.27
CA ASP A 158 -9.31 -11.62 16.65
C ASP A 158 -10.72 -11.05 16.83
N ALA A 159 -11.56 -11.77 17.55
CA ALA A 159 -12.95 -11.36 17.80
C ALA A 159 -13.06 -10.10 18.65
N SER A 160 -12.01 -9.75 19.42
CA SER A 160 -12.00 -8.51 20.23
C SER A 160 -11.83 -7.24 19.39
N LYS A 161 -11.52 -7.38 18.09
CA LYS A 161 -11.36 -6.27 17.15
C LYS A 161 -12.65 -5.91 16.40
N LEU A 162 -13.75 -6.60 16.69
CA LEU A 162 -15.03 -6.41 16.03
C LEU A 162 -15.98 -5.60 16.91
N ASP A 163 -16.39 -4.45 16.39
CA ASP A 163 -17.50 -3.66 16.95
C ASP A 163 -18.85 -3.97 16.28
N GLY A 164 -18.89 -4.97 15.39
CA GLY A 164 -20.07 -5.34 14.62
C GLY A 164 -19.94 -6.65 13.84
N GLY A 165 -20.87 -6.87 12.91
CA GLY A 165 -20.88 -8.04 12.04
C GLY A 165 -19.93 -7.93 10.85
N TRP A 166 -19.83 -9.03 10.09
CA TRP A 166 -19.07 -9.07 8.85
C TRP A 166 -19.97 -8.78 7.64
N ILE A 167 -19.43 -8.04 6.67
CA ILE A 167 -19.99 -7.95 5.32
C ILE A 167 -19.03 -8.69 4.39
N ALA A 168 -19.55 -9.69 3.70
CA ALA A 168 -18.76 -10.53 2.82
C ALA A 168 -18.72 -9.96 1.40
N PHE A 169 -17.53 -9.86 0.84
CA PHE A 169 -17.29 -9.48 -0.54
C PHE A 169 -16.70 -10.70 -1.27
N PRO A 170 -17.35 -11.20 -2.33
CA PRO A 170 -16.77 -12.29 -3.11
C PRO A 170 -15.50 -11.81 -3.82
N ILE A 171 -14.46 -12.65 -3.86
CA ILE A 171 -13.32 -12.41 -4.75
C ILE A 171 -13.83 -12.62 -6.18
N PRO A 172 -13.79 -11.61 -7.06
CA PRO A 172 -14.32 -11.71 -8.40
C PRO A 172 -13.45 -12.64 -9.25
N GLU A 173 -14.06 -13.33 -10.23
CA GLU A 173 -13.29 -14.16 -11.18
C GLU A 173 -12.27 -13.33 -11.96
N SER A 174 -12.66 -12.11 -12.35
CA SER A 174 -11.75 -11.11 -12.91
C SER A 174 -11.11 -10.29 -11.80
N ASN A 175 -9.90 -10.66 -11.41
CA ASN A 175 -9.06 -9.91 -10.47
C ASN A 175 -8.41 -8.67 -11.12
N LEU A 176 -9.10 -7.97 -12.02
CA LEU A 176 -8.58 -6.76 -12.68
C LEU A 176 -9.54 -5.59 -12.47
N VAL A 177 -9.01 -4.53 -11.86
CA VAL A 177 -9.64 -3.20 -11.86
C VAL A 177 -8.85 -2.33 -12.84
N ARG A 178 -9.49 -2.01 -13.98
CA ARG A 178 -8.81 -1.45 -15.16
C ARG A 178 -7.68 -2.38 -15.64
N LYS A 179 -6.41 -2.00 -15.41
CA LYS A 179 -5.23 -2.83 -15.75
C LYS A 179 -4.47 -3.31 -14.49
N ARG A 180 -4.99 -3.02 -13.29
CA ARG A 180 -4.36 -3.37 -12.01
C ARG A 180 -4.91 -4.70 -11.49
N SER A 181 -4.03 -5.63 -11.11
CA SER A 181 -4.43 -6.84 -10.39
C SER A 181 -5.09 -6.47 -9.07
N CYS A 182 -6.22 -7.05 -8.73
CA CYS A 182 -7.04 -6.57 -7.63
C CYS A 182 -7.99 -7.67 -7.19
N PRO A 183 -7.57 -8.57 -6.31
CA PRO A 183 -8.45 -9.61 -5.80
C PRO A 183 -9.36 -9.12 -4.67
N LEU A 184 -8.92 -8.09 -3.93
CA LEU A 184 -9.74 -7.45 -2.89
C LEU A 184 -10.49 -6.25 -3.50
N GLN A 185 -11.50 -6.54 -4.31
CA GLN A 185 -12.35 -5.52 -4.95
C GLN A 185 -13.53 -5.16 -4.07
N VAL A 186 -13.85 -3.86 -4.05
CA VAL A 186 -15.08 -3.35 -3.47
C VAL A 186 -15.76 -2.36 -4.42
N SER A 187 -17.08 -2.31 -4.36
CA SER A 187 -17.87 -1.30 -5.06
C SER A 187 -18.20 -0.17 -4.09
N ILE A 188 -17.62 1.01 -4.32
CA ILE A 188 -17.95 2.24 -3.60
C ILE A 188 -19.20 2.82 -4.26
N THR A 189 -20.31 2.84 -3.54
CA THR A 189 -21.60 3.33 -4.05
C THR A 189 -21.81 4.81 -3.78
N GLU A 190 -21.25 5.33 -2.69
CA GLU A 190 -21.24 6.76 -2.38
C GLU A 190 -19.89 7.13 -1.78
N MET A 191 -19.38 8.31 -2.12
CA MET A 191 -18.18 8.86 -1.50
C MET A 191 -18.27 10.38 -1.49
N SER A 192 -17.97 10.98 -0.34
CA SER A 192 -17.88 12.42 -0.17
C SER A 192 -16.57 12.83 0.50
N PHE A 193 -16.08 14.00 0.09
CA PHE A 193 -14.90 14.66 0.64
C PHE A 193 -15.35 15.96 1.28
N THR A 194 -15.08 16.12 2.57
CA THR A 194 -15.34 17.38 3.30
C THR A 194 -14.01 18.01 3.67
N VAL A 195 -13.82 19.25 3.24
CA VAL A 195 -12.57 20.00 3.41
C VAL A 195 -12.85 21.32 4.09
N HIS A 196 -12.01 21.68 5.06
CA HIS A 196 -11.90 23.04 5.58
C HIS A 196 -10.49 23.56 5.32
N VAL A 197 -10.38 24.80 4.84
CA VAL A 197 -9.09 25.47 4.56
C VAL A 197 -9.09 26.83 5.26
N GLY A 198 -8.15 27.05 6.16
CA GLY A 198 -8.01 28.31 6.90
C GLY A 198 -9.26 28.63 7.73
N ARG A 199 -9.86 29.80 7.45
CA ARG A 199 -11.09 30.27 8.11
C ARG A 199 -12.35 30.10 7.25
N ASP A 200 -12.21 29.48 6.08
CA ASP A 200 -13.34 29.22 5.21
C ASP A 200 -14.30 28.20 5.86
N GLY A 201 -15.57 28.25 5.46
CA GLY A 201 -16.54 27.21 5.80
C GLY A 201 -16.17 25.85 5.20
N ALA A 202 -16.78 24.79 5.72
CA ALA A 202 -16.65 23.45 5.15
C ALA A 202 -17.12 23.46 3.69
N LYS A 203 -16.35 22.85 2.79
CA LYS A 203 -16.76 22.54 1.42
C LYS A 203 -16.84 21.03 1.28
N THR A 204 -17.96 20.54 0.74
CA THR A 204 -18.16 19.10 0.51
C THR A 204 -18.42 18.84 -0.97
N LYS A 205 -17.74 17.84 -1.55
CA LYS A 205 -18.12 17.24 -2.85
C LYS A 205 -18.44 15.77 -2.67
N THR A 206 -19.36 15.28 -3.49
CA THR A 206 -19.76 13.87 -3.54
C THR A 206 -19.49 13.32 -4.95
N PRO A 207 -18.23 12.97 -5.27
CA PRO A 207 -17.85 12.58 -6.62
C PRO A 207 -18.29 11.15 -7.00
N VAL A 208 -18.62 10.30 -6.02
CA VAL A 208 -19.21 8.98 -6.28
C VAL A 208 -20.63 8.97 -5.75
N LYS A 209 -21.56 8.55 -6.60
CA LYS A 209 -23.01 8.49 -6.33
C LYS A 209 -23.54 7.11 -6.73
N ARG A 210 -24.66 6.71 -6.14
CA ARG A 210 -25.21 5.34 -6.28
C ARG A 210 -25.48 4.94 -7.74
N ASP A 211 -25.81 5.89 -8.60
CA ASP A 211 -26.07 5.68 -10.03
C ASP A 211 -24.79 5.42 -10.85
N ASN A 212 -23.61 5.77 -10.31
CA ASN A 212 -22.32 5.55 -10.95
C ASN A 212 -21.27 5.10 -9.91
N PRO A 213 -21.36 3.86 -9.41
CA PRO A 213 -20.46 3.34 -8.40
C PRO A 213 -19.03 3.20 -8.91
N LEU A 214 -18.07 3.39 -8.02
CA LEU A 214 -16.64 3.28 -8.31
C LEU A 214 -16.10 1.94 -7.79
N VAL A 215 -15.63 1.09 -8.70
CA VAL A 215 -14.91 -0.13 -8.30
C VAL A 215 -13.48 0.23 -7.90
N ALA A 216 -13.10 -0.17 -6.69
CA ALA A 216 -11.80 0.15 -6.10
C ALA A 216 -11.10 -1.09 -5.53
N CYS A 217 -9.79 -0.98 -5.38
CA CYS A 217 -8.95 -1.99 -4.78
C CYS A 217 -8.64 -1.68 -3.33
N ILE A 218 -8.85 -2.65 -2.45
CA ILE A 218 -8.24 -2.63 -1.12
C ILE A 218 -6.79 -3.12 -1.27
N GLU A 219 -5.82 -2.27 -0.92
CA GLU A 219 -4.39 -2.61 -1.01
C GLU A 219 -3.67 -2.27 0.30
N PRO A 220 -3.37 -3.27 1.14
CA PRO A 220 -2.62 -3.06 2.38
C PRO A 220 -1.21 -2.50 2.21
N TYR A 221 -0.61 -2.65 1.03
CA TYR A 221 0.71 -2.11 0.73
C TYR A 221 0.70 -0.58 0.53
N ASP A 222 -0.34 -0.05 -0.12
CA ASP A 222 -0.46 1.37 -0.43
C ASP A 222 -0.77 2.18 0.83
N ASN A 223 0.00 3.23 1.12
CA ASN A 223 -0.23 4.04 2.32
C ASN A 223 -1.41 5.00 2.15
N HIS A 224 -1.51 5.64 0.98
CA HIS A 224 -2.47 6.70 0.66
C HIS A 224 -3.71 6.16 -0.07
N PHE A 225 -4.77 6.98 -0.10
CA PHE A 225 -5.77 6.84 -1.16
C PHE A 225 -5.14 7.16 -2.52
N ARG A 226 -5.52 6.41 -3.55
CA ARG A 226 -5.17 6.74 -4.94
C ARG A 226 -6.45 6.83 -5.75
N PHE A 227 -6.62 7.91 -6.50
CA PHE A 227 -7.79 8.13 -7.32
C PHE A 227 -7.40 8.32 -8.79
N PRO A 228 -8.32 8.06 -9.74
CA PRO A 228 -8.17 8.50 -11.12
C PRO A 228 -8.04 10.03 -11.20
N GLY A 229 -7.40 10.55 -12.27
CA GLY A 229 -7.08 11.97 -12.43
C GLY A 229 -8.25 12.91 -12.16
N ALA A 230 -9.42 12.67 -12.76
CA ALA A 230 -10.60 13.51 -12.57
C ALA A 230 -11.03 13.68 -11.10
N TYR A 231 -11.01 12.60 -10.30
CA TYR A 231 -11.32 12.67 -8.87
C TYR A 231 -10.22 13.39 -8.08
N LEU A 232 -8.96 13.17 -8.46
CA LEU A 232 -7.82 13.82 -7.84
C LEU A 232 -7.85 15.35 -8.08
N ASP A 233 -8.23 15.78 -9.28
CA ASP A 233 -8.37 17.19 -9.63
C ASP A 233 -9.49 17.85 -8.83
N GLU A 234 -10.63 17.19 -8.65
CA GLU A 234 -11.71 17.69 -7.79
C GLU A 234 -11.28 17.85 -6.32
N ILE A 235 -10.46 16.93 -5.80
CA ILE A 235 -9.90 17.00 -4.45
C ILE A 235 -8.91 18.16 -4.33
N LYS A 236 -8.03 18.32 -5.32
CA LYS A 236 -7.07 19.45 -5.38
C LYS A 236 -7.80 20.79 -5.41
N GLU A 237 -8.91 20.88 -6.15
CA GLU A 237 -9.75 22.08 -6.20
C GLU A 237 -10.31 22.44 -4.82
N LEU A 238 -10.84 21.45 -4.10
CA LEU A 238 -11.37 21.65 -2.74
C LEU A 238 -10.31 22.11 -1.74
N LEU A 239 -9.05 21.70 -1.93
CA LEU A 239 -7.93 22.02 -1.05
C LEU A 239 -7.35 23.44 -1.25
N GLY A 240 -7.96 24.23 -2.15
CA GLY A 240 -7.76 25.68 -2.20
C GLY A 240 -7.19 26.23 -3.50
N ASN A 241 -7.15 25.46 -4.59
CA ASN A 241 -6.66 25.92 -5.91
C ASN A 241 -5.24 26.55 -5.87
N GLU A 242 -4.42 26.26 -4.85
CA GLU A 242 -3.00 26.59 -4.92
C GLU A 242 -2.44 25.84 -6.13
N GLU A 243 -1.81 26.57 -7.05
CA GLU A 243 -1.62 26.19 -8.44
C GLU A 243 -1.06 24.77 -8.60
N TYR A 244 -0.25 24.30 -7.65
CA TYR A 244 0.14 22.90 -7.47
C TYR A 244 0.43 22.58 -5.99
N PRO A 245 0.24 21.34 -5.53
CA PRO A 245 0.83 20.87 -4.27
C PRO A 245 2.34 21.17 -4.23
N THR A 246 2.88 21.46 -3.05
CA THR A 246 4.31 21.74 -2.84
C THR A 246 5.16 20.63 -3.48
N ALA A 247 6.08 21.02 -4.36
CA ALA A 247 6.89 20.07 -5.10
C ALA A 247 7.97 19.43 -4.18
N PRO A 248 8.38 18.18 -4.43
CA PRO A 248 9.42 17.54 -3.62
C PRO A 248 10.77 18.25 -3.56
N SER A 249 11.07 19.11 -4.53
CA SER A 249 12.26 19.98 -4.51
C SER A 249 12.23 21.05 -3.41
N GLU A 250 11.06 21.39 -2.86
CA GLU A 250 10.92 22.51 -1.92
C GLU A 250 11.15 22.11 -0.45
N TYR A 251 10.89 20.86 -0.07
CA TYR A 251 11.16 20.35 1.28
C TYR A 251 12.54 19.69 1.41
N THR A 252 13.59 20.50 1.23
CA THR A 252 14.99 20.04 1.22
C THR A 252 15.39 19.22 2.46
N GLY A 253 16.32 18.28 2.26
CA GLY A 253 16.86 17.44 3.34
C GLY A 253 15.95 16.29 3.80
N LEU A 254 14.76 16.16 3.20
CA LEU A 254 13.82 15.09 3.48
C LEU A 254 13.45 14.35 2.20
N TYR A 255 13.64 13.04 2.18
CA TYR A 255 13.22 12.19 1.06
C TYR A 255 11.87 11.55 1.36
N SER A 256 10.85 11.94 0.59
CA SER A 256 9.54 11.31 0.55
C SER A 256 9.27 10.81 -0.87
N MET A 257 8.91 9.54 -0.99
CA MET A 257 8.83 8.86 -2.29
C MET A 257 7.42 8.79 -2.83
N GLU A 258 6.49 8.64 -1.90
CA GLU A 258 5.08 8.61 -2.17
C GLU A 258 4.45 9.78 -1.43
N PRO A 259 4.81 11.03 -1.77
CA PRO A 259 4.16 12.15 -1.14
C PRO A 259 2.67 12.10 -1.48
N GLY A 260 1.85 12.33 -0.47
CA GLY A 260 0.48 12.74 -0.66
C GLY A 260 0.42 14.16 -1.22
N LEU A 261 -0.74 14.81 -1.13
CA LEU A 261 -0.86 16.22 -1.47
C LEU A 261 -0.23 17.05 -0.35
N VAL A 262 0.94 17.63 -0.63
CA VAL A 262 1.71 18.44 0.33
C VAL A 262 1.39 19.92 0.15
N TYR A 263 1.22 20.64 1.26
CA TYR A 263 0.97 22.08 1.30
C TYR A 263 1.76 22.73 2.44
N ASP A 264 1.94 24.05 2.37
CA ASP A 264 2.49 24.81 3.50
C ASP A 264 1.56 24.72 4.73
N ALA A 265 2.17 24.55 5.91
CA ALA A 265 1.45 24.44 7.18
C ALA A 265 0.88 25.78 7.69
N SER A 266 1.19 26.92 7.06
CA SER A 266 0.64 28.24 7.40
C SER A 266 -0.88 28.29 7.29
N THR A 267 -1.45 27.45 6.42
CA THR A 267 -2.89 27.36 6.22
C THR A 267 -3.38 26.04 6.79
N ASN A 268 -4.13 26.12 7.89
CA ASN A 268 -4.72 24.95 8.52
C ASN A 268 -5.69 24.26 7.56
N ARG A 269 -5.58 22.93 7.43
CA ARG A 269 -6.44 22.12 6.57
C ARG A 269 -6.97 20.94 7.36
N SER A 270 -8.28 20.71 7.28
CA SER A 270 -8.88 19.46 7.76
C SER A 270 -9.64 18.79 6.63
N VAL A 271 -9.49 17.48 6.52
CA VAL A 271 -10.05 16.68 5.43
C VAL A 271 -10.69 15.44 6.02
N SER A 272 -11.96 15.18 5.74
CA SER A 272 -12.57 13.88 6.02
C SER A 272 -13.11 13.26 4.74
N ILE A 273 -13.09 11.93 4.68
CA ILE A 273 -13.68 11.15 3.59
C ILE A 273 -14.73 10.26 4.19
N SER A 274 -15.98 10.38 3.72
CA SER A 274 -17.03 9.42 4.02
C SER A 274 -17.28 8.59 2.78
N LEU A 275 -17.36 7.27 2.93
CA LEU A 275 -17.59 6.34 1.83
C LEU A 275 -18.52 5.22 2.24
N THR A 276 -19.33 4.76 1.30
CA THR A 276 -20.20 3.59 1.44
C THR A 276 -19.77 2.54 0.43
N ILE A 277 -19.44 1.34 0.91
CA ILE A 277 -19.15 0.17 0.08
C ILE A 277 -20.27 -0.85 0.18
N ALA A 278 -20.63 -1.48 -0.94
CA ALA A 278 -21.76 -2.39 -1.02
C ALA A 278 -21.37 -3.78 -1.55
N SER A 279 -22.04 -4.81 -1.02
CA SER A 279 -22.01 -6.19 -1.50
C SER A 279 -23.44 -6.74 -1.50
N GLY A 280 -24.04 -6.86 -2.69
CA GLY A 280 -25.46 -7.22 -2.81
C GLY A 280 -26.34 -6.18 -2.12
N SER A 281 -27.13 -6.64 -1.13
CA SER A 281 -28.00 -5.78 -0.31
C SER A 281 -27.35 -5.25 0.98
N SER A 282 -26.09 -5.61 1.25
CA SER A 282 -25.37 -5.16 2.44
C SER A 282 -24.50 -3.95 2.12
N GLU A 283 -24.48 -2.95 3.01
CA GLU A 283 -23.67 -1.74 2.88
C GLU A 283 -22.83 -1.51 4.15
N LEU A 284 -21.61 -1.01 3.98
CA LEU A 284 -20.75 -0.53 5.05
C LEU A 284 -20.41 0.94 4.78
N SER A 285 -20.81 1.83 5.69
CA SER A 285 -20.36 3.22 5.68
C SER A 285 -19.14 3.38 6.58
N VAL A 286 -18.12 4.05 6.06
CA VAL A 286 -16.85 4.31 6.72
C VAL A 286 -16.55 5.79 6.65
N GLU A 287 -16.29 6.41 7.80
CA GLU A 287 -15.74 7.75 7.87
C GLU A 287 -14.25 7.66 8.20
N VAL A 288 -13.40 8.23 7.33
CA VAL A 288 -12.00 8.45 7.61
C VAL A 288 -11.84 9.87 8.14
N PRO A 289 -11.48 10.05 9.41
CA PRO A 289 -11.42 11.36 10.04
C PRO A 289 -10.14 12.13 9.67
N SER A 290 -10.15 13.43 9.91
CA SER A 290 -9.03 14.31 9.52
C SER A 290 -7.71 14.00 10.19
N HIS A 291 -7.69 13.40 11.38
CA HIS A 291 -6.42 13.04 12.02
C HIS A 291 -5.76 11.82 11.37
N GLU A 292 -6.48 11.04 10.56
CA GLU A 292 -5.92 9.96 9.74
C GLU A 292 -5.47 10.47 8.37
N LEU A 293 -6.19 11.46 7.82
CA LEU A 293 -5.95 11.99 6.48
C LEU A 293 -4.95 13.14 6.43
N VAL A 294 -4.75 13.87 7.52
CA VAL A 294 -3.90 15.05 7.56
C VAL A 294 -2.82 14.88 8.61
N ARG A 295 -1.56 15.04 8.21
CA ARG A 295 -0.42 14.94 9.12
C ARG A 295 0.72 15.86 8.66
N PRO A 296 1.67 16.18 9.56
CA PRO A 296 2.95 16.76 9.14
C PRO A 296 3.67 15.87 8.12
N LEU A 297 4.41 16.48 7.18
CA LEU A 297 5.16 15.74 6.18
C LEU A 297 6.18 14.80 6.84
N ARG A 298 6.23 13.54 6.38
CA ARG A 298 7.18 12.52 6.85
C ARG A 298 8.12 12.12 5.72
N GLY A 299 9.32 11.71 6.08
CA GLY A 299 10.29 11.16 5.13
C GLY A 299 11.55 10.66 5.81
N LEU A 300 12.60 10.46 5.01
CA LEU A 300 13.90 9.97 5.48
C LEU A 300 14.96 11.06 5.33
N LYS A 301 15.77 11.29 6.37
CA LYS A 301 16.99 12.10 6.28
C LYS A 301 18.05 11.38 5.44
N THR A 302 19.13 12.06 5.11
CA THR A 302 20.24 11.50 4.30
C THR A 302 20.90 10.26 4.91
N ASP A 303 20.89 10.15 6.24
CA ASP A 303 21.38 8.97 6.99
C ASP A 303 20.36 7.82 7.06
N GLY A 304 19.22 7.95 6.39
CA GLY A 304 18.14 6.97 6.38
C GLY A 304 17.27 6.99 7.65
N SER A 305 17.50 7.89 8.61
CA SER A 305 16.64 8.00 9.79
C SER A 305 15.28 8.64 9.44
N PRO A 306 14.17 8.19 10.04
CA PRO A 306 12.87 8.80 9.84
C PRO A 306 12.84 10.22 10.42
N ALA A 307 12.16 11.13 9.74
CA ALA A 307 11.99 12.51 10.17
C ALA A 307 10.61 13.06 9.81
N VAL A 308 10.24 14.09 10.56
CA VAL A 308 9.02 14.86 10.38
C VAL A 308 9.40 16.30 10.08
N ASN A 309 8.74 16.90 9.08
CA ASN A 309 8.84 18.31 8.78
C ASN A 309 7.47 18.97 9.00
N SER A 310 7.35 19.76 10.07
CA SER A 310 6.11 20.43 10.47
C SER A 310 5.84 21.73 9.74
N SER A 311 6.76 22.21 8.90
CA SER A 311 6.50 23.34 8.00
C SER A 311 5.55 22.97 6.86
N PHE A 312 5.31 21.67 6.65
CA PHE A 312 4.41 21.17 5.62
C PHE A 312 3.35 20.26 6.21
N THR A 313 2.17 20.33 5.62
CA THR A 313 1.04 19.45 5.87
C THR A 313 0.85 18.52 4.67
N GLU A 314 0.73 17.23 4.92
CA GLU A 314 0.48 16.19 3.92
C GLU A 314 -0.95 15.64 4.10
N VAL A 315 -1.77 15.78 3.05
CA VAL A 315 -3.05 15.07 2.93
C VAL A 315 -2.79 13.69 2.33
N GLN A 316 -3.30 12.64 2.95
CA GLN A 316 -3.04 11.23 2.59
C GLN A 316 -3.79 10.74 1.33
N VAL A 317 -3.81 11.58 0.30
CA VAL A 317 -4.21 11.26 -1.08
C VAL A 317 -2.95 11.38 -1.93
N PHE A 318 -2.61 10.35 -2.68
CA PHE A 318 -1.39 10.33 -3.49
C PHE A 318 -1.42 11.46 -4.54
N ALA A 319 -0.32 12.22 -4.66
CA ALA A 319 -0.30 13.46 -5.44
C ALA A 319 -0.33 13.29 -6.97
N GLU A 320 0.07 12.13 -7.45
CA GLU A 320 0.11 11.78 -8.88
C GLU A 320 -1.05 10.83 -9.23
N GLU A 321 -1.33 10.68 -10.52
CA GLU A 321 -2.28 9.67 -10.96
C GLU A 321 -1.80 8.27 -10.55
N GLY A 322 -2.72 7.46 -10.01
CA GLY A 322 -2.43 6.07 -9.72
C GLY A 322 -1.95 5.35 -10.98
N VAL A 323 -0.84 4.63 -10.89
CA VAL A 323 -0.34 3.81 -12.00
C VAL A 323 -1.46 2.87 -12.47
N LEU A 324 -1.83 2.97 -13.76
CA LEU A 324 -2.95 2.25 -14.41
C LEU A 324 -4.37 2.69 -14.00
N GLU A 325 -4.52 3.84 -13.34
CA GLU A 325 -5.78 4.54 -13.00
C GLU A 325 -6.80 3.75 -12.15
N GLY A 326 -6.39 2.63 -11.55
CA GLY A 326 -7.26 1.88 -10.63
C GLY A 326 -7.39 2.62 -9.29
N PRO A 327 -8.60 2.96 -8.81
CA PRO A 327 -8.78 3.53 -7.48
C PRO A 327 -8.28 2.58 -6.39
N VAL A 328 -7.61 3.09 -5.37
CA VAL A 328 -7.06 2.31 -4.27
C VAL A 328 -7.46 2.88 -2.92
N LEU A 329 -7.96 1.99 -2.07
CA LEU A 329 -8.19 2.16 -0.65
C LEU A 329 -6.98 1.57 0.09
N GLY A 330 -6.05 2.44 0.49
CA GLY A 330 -4.80 2.08 1.17
C GLY A 330 -4.95 1.94 2.69
N LYS A 331 -3.81 1.97 3.40
CA LYS A 331 -3.72 1.85 4.86
C LYS A 331 -4.56 2.87 5.62
N VAL A 332 -4.72 4.08 5.08
CA VAL A 332 -5.53 5.12 5.71
C VAL A 332 -7.00 4.72 5.76
N PHE A 333 -7.54 4.10 4.71
CA PHE A 333 -8.87 3.47 4.77
C PHE A 333 -8.87 2.28 5.73
N LEU A 334 -7.87 1.40 5.62
CA LEU A 334 -7.75 0.19 6.45
C LEU A 334 -7.53 0.48 7.95
N SER A 335 -7.22 1.72 8.32
CA SER A 335 -7.16 2.14 9.72
C SER A 335 -8.53 2.13 10.41
N GLN A 336 -9.60 2.20 9.61
CA GLN A 336 -11.00 2.28 10.05
C GLN A 336 -11.77 0.96 9.90
N VAL A 337 -11.16 -0.07 9.29
CA VAL A 337 -11.85 -1.34 9.04
C VAL A 337 -10.98 -2.54 9.42
N TYR A 338 -11.63 -3.59 9.93
CA TYR A 338 -10.98 -4.89 10.15
C TYR A 338 -11.24 -5.80 8.95
N ASN A 339 -10.17 -6.15 8.22
CA ASN A 339 -10.28 -6.93 7.00
C ASN A 339 -9.98 -8.42 7.26
N ARG A 340 -10.71 -9.33 6.63
CA ARG A 340 -10.48 -10.77 6.70
C ARG A 340 -10.64 -11.42 5.35
N ARG A 341 -9.66 -12.23 4.96
CA ARG A 341 -9.77 -13.13 3.81
C ARG A 341 -10.07 -14.55 4.28
N LEU A 342 -11.14 -15.11 3.74
CA LEU A 342 -11.47 -16.52 3.88
C LEU A 342 -10.81 -17.33 2.75
N ASN A 343 -10.69 -18.64 2.96
CA ASN A 343 -10.17 -19.57 1.97
C ASN A 343 -11.14 -20.69 1.70
#